data_AF-A0A968D1Z8-F1
#
_entry.id   AF-A0A968D1Z8-F1
#
_cell.length_a   1.000
_cell.length_b   1.000
_cell.length_c   1.000
_cell.angle_alpha   90.00
_cell.angle_beta   90.00
_cell.angle_gamma   90.00
#
_symmetry.space_group_name_H-M   'P 1'
#
loop_
_entity.id
_entity.type
_entity.pdbx_description
1 polymer ?
#
loop_
_entity_poly.entity_id
_entity_poly.type
_entity_poly.pdbx_seq_one_letter_code
_entity_poly.pdbx_strand_id
1 'polypeptide(L)'
;LSINIPYEEWKNSDSGYRFIPIAITDIYLTSDLKFEPMPVGSKDNVVTFAAIAALIILIASVNYVNITTARASIRAKEVGVRKTLGGSKVALVMQFLCESVIVCSLALILAIALGELFLSAFESITGLKLLENLFTGLMQFGTVALIALAIGLIAGLYPAFYLTAFEPVRVLKGQIHSRSGSKNRFRNALV
;
A
#
# COMPACT_ATOMS: atom_id res chain seq x y z
N LEU A 1 54.16 16.88 21.28
CA LEU A 1 53.55 15.56 20.99
C LEU A 1 54.46 14.84 20.01
N SER A 2 55.15 13.78 20.43
CA SER A 2 56.10 13.04 19.57
C SER A 2 55.34 12.15 18.59
N ILE A 3 55.34 12.53 17.31
CA ILE A 3 54.66 11.80 16.21
C ILE A 3 55.58 10.69 15.69
N ASN A 4 56.08 9.81 16.56
CA ASN A 4 56.97 8.71 16.19
C ASN A 4 56.35 7.35 16.55
N ILE A 5 55.14 7.12 16.05
CA ILE A 5 54.45 5.83 16.17
C ILE A 5 54.69 5.06 14.86
N PRO A 6 55.21 3.81 14.90
CA PRO A 6 55.37 2.99 13.71
C PRO A 6 54.05 2.83 12.93
N TYR A 7 54.12 2.82 11.59
CA TYR A 7 52.94 2.77 10.71
C TYR A 7 51.98 1.61 11.03
N GLU A 8 52.51 0.44 11.39
CA GLU A 8 51.72 -0.74 11.75
C GLU A 8 50.93 -0.57 13.05
N GLU A 9 51.43 0.24 13.98
CA GLU A 9 50.78 0.53 15.26
C GLU A 9 49.75 1.67 15.09
N TRP A 10 50.04 2.65 14.23
CA TRP A 10 49.07 3.68 13.83
C TRP A 10 47.86 3.09 13.09
N LYS A 11 48.08 2.14 12.18
CA LYS A 11 47.04 1.47 11.38
C LYS A 11 46.03 0.70 12.24
N ASN A 12 46.50 0.11 13.34
CA ASN A 12 45.66 -0.63 14.29
C ASN A 12 45.13 0.24 15.45
N SER A 13 45.60 1.49 15.56
CA SER A 13 45.08 2.45 16.53
C SER A 13 43.74 3.04 16.07
N ASP A 14 42.80 3.22 16.98
CA ASP A 14 41.53 3.96 16.75
C ASP A 14 41.75 5.49 16.52
N SER A 15 43.01 5.89 16.37
CA SER A 15 43.49 7.27 16.15
C SER A 15 43.81 7.58 14.68
N GLY A 16 43.70 6.60 13.78
CA GLY A 16 43.95 6.79 12.35
C GLY A 16 42.78 7.42 11.61
N TYR A 17 43.04 8.44 10.79
CA TYR A 17 42.06 8.99 9.86
C TYR A 17 41.93 8.06 8.64
N ARG A 18 40.81 7.33 8.53
CA ARG A 18 40.44 6.60 7.31
C ARG A 18 39.51 7.46 6.47
N PHE A 19 39.92 7.74 5.24
CA PHE A 19 39.04 8.34 4.24
C PHE A 19 38.22 7.23 3.58
N ILE A 20 36.89 7.30 3.69
CA ILE A 20 35.96 6.37 3.05
C ILE A 20 35.19 7.17 2.00
N PRO A 21 35.35 6.87 0.69
CA PRO A 21 34.54 7.50 -0.33
C PRO A 21 33.10 6.97 -0.21
N ILE A 22 32.14 7.87 0.02
CA ILE A 22 30.71 7.59 0.08
C ILE A 22 30.04 8.48 -0.97
N ALA A 23 29.08 7.93 -1.72
CA ALA A 23 28.29 8.71 -2.65
C ALA A 23 27.46 9.77 -1.88
N ILE A 24 27.38 10.99 -2.42
CA ILE A 24 26.69 12.11 -1.75
C ILE A 24 25.22 11.79 -1.48
N THR A 25 24.58 10.95 -2.30
CA THR A 25 23.19 10.52 -2.12
C THR A 25 22.99 9.58 -0.93
N ASP A 26 24.02 8.83 -0.55
CA ASP A 26 23.92 7.74 0.41
C ASP A 26 24.37 8.16 1.80
N ILE A 27 24.96 9.37 1.91
CA ILE A 27 25.49 9.91 3.17
C ILE A 27 24.38 9.95 4.22
N TYR A 28 23.18 10.43 3.90
CA TYR A 28 22.13 10.63 4.89
C TYR A 28 21.65 9.34 5.60
N LEU A 29 21.70 8.18 4.92
CA LEU A 29 21.16 6.91 5.45
C LEU A 29 22.21 5.86 5.79
N THR A 30 23.46 6.06 5.37
CA THR A 30 24.51 5.04 5.42
C THR A 30 25.77 5.51 6.13
N SER A 31 25.94 6.82 6.37
CA SER A 31 27.15 7.31 7.03
C SER A 31 27.14 6.96 8.52
N ASP A 32 28.28 6.43 8.98
CA ASP A 32 28.56 6.11 10.38
C ASP A 32 29.90 6.78 10.75
N LEU A 33 29.97 8.10 10.55
CA LEU A 33 31.17 8.88 10.82
C LEU A 33 31.15 9.37 12.28
N LYS A 34 32.32 9.36 12.95
CA LYS A 34 32.48 9.91 14.31
C LYS A 34 32.10 11.39 14.40
N PHE A 35 32.21 12.14 13.31
CA PHE A 35 31.85 13.55 13.22
C PHE A 35 30.98 13.79 11.99
N GLU A 36 29.67 13.79 12.21
CA GLU A 36 28.65 14.10 11.21
C GLU A 36 28.26 15.58 11.33
N PRO A 37 28.32 16.38 10.25
CA PRO A 37 27.90 17.78 10.27
C PRO A 37 26.37 17.94 10.38
N MET A 38 25.60 16.87 10.14
CA MET A 38 24.14 16.86 10.15
C MET A 38 23.61 15.60 10.85
N PRO A 39 22.39 15.63 11.42
CA PRO A 39 21.77 14.43 11.97
C PRO A 39 21.56 13.38 10.87
N VAL A 40 22.14 12.19 11.05
CA VAL A 40 21.97 11.06 10.12
C VAL A 40 20.61 10.38 10.30
N GLY A 41 20.00 9.97 9.20
CA GLY A 41 18.79 9.16 9.18
C GLY A 41 19.12 7.68 9.37
N SER A 42 18.22 6.95 10.03
CA SER A 42 18.33 5.50 10.15
C SER A 42 17.65 4.80 8.98
N LYS A 43 18.41 4.01 8.22
CA LYS A 43 17.87 3.13 7.17
C LYS A 43 16.84 2.15 7.72
N ASP A 44 17.06 1.64 8.93
CA ASP A 44 16.14 0.68 9.58
C ASP A 44 14.78 1.33 9.87
N ASN A 45 14.76 2.61 10.25
CA ASN A 45 13.51 3.35 10.46
C ASN A 45 12.75 3.51 9.13
N VAL A 46 13.44 3.84 8.04
CA VAL A 46 12.82 3.97 6.71
C VAL A 46 12.21 2.63 6.27
N VAL A 47 12.95 1.54 6.41
CA VAL A 47 12.47 0.19 6.05
C VAL A 47 11.29 -0.22 6.94
N THR A 48 11.35 0.05 8.24
CA THR A 48 10.29 -0.29 9.19
C THR A 48 9.00 0.47 8.88
N PHE A 49 9.08 1.78 8.65
CA PHE A 49 7.91 2.58 8.27
C PHE A 49 7.35 2.18 6.90
N ALA A 50 8.21 1.87 5.93
CA ALA A 50 7.78 1.36 4.63
C ALA A 50 7.04 0.02 4.75
N ALA A 51 7.53 -0.89 5.59
CA ALA A 51 6.88 -2.17 5.86
C ALA A 51 5.51 -1.99 6.53
N ILE A 52 5.42 -1.10 7.52
CA ILE A 52 4.15 -0.77 8.19
C ILE A 52 3.16 -0.17 7.18
N ALA A 53 3.59 0.77 6.35
CA ALA A 53 2.76 1.38 5.32
C ALA A 53 2.23 0.33 4.32
N ALA A 54 3.09 -0.58 3.86
CA ALA A 54 2.68 -1.67 2.97
C ALA A 54 1.64 -2.60 3.62
N LEU A 55 1.81 -2.91 4.91
CA LEU A 55 0.86 -3.74 5.67
C LEU A 55 -0.50 -3.04 5.80
N ILE A 56 -0.51 -1.74 6.10
CA ILE A 56 -1.74 -0.94 6.18
C ILE A 56 -2.48 -0.94 4.84
N ILE A 57 -1.76 -0.72 3.72
CA ILE A 57 -2.34 -0.77 2.36
C ILE A 57 -2.94 -2.14 2.07
N LEU A 58 -2.26 -3.23 2.47
CA LEU A 58 -2.74 -4.59 2.31
C LEU A 58 -4.05 -4.82 3.08
N ILE A 59 -4.09 -4.45 4.37
CA ILE A 59 -5.30 -4.57 5.19
C ILE A 59 -6.45 -3.77 4.59
N ALA A 60 -6.19 -2.52 4.19
CA ALA A 60 -7.20 -1.65 3.58
C ALA A 60 -7.74 -2.26 2.28
N SER A 61 -6.86 -2.83 1.45
CA SER A 61 -7.23 -3.48 0.18
C SER A 61 -8.10 -4.72 0.43
N VAL A 62 -7.72 -5.58 1.38
CA VAL A 62 -8.52 -6.76 1.76
C VAL A 62 -9.87 -6.34 2.33
N ASN A 63 -9.92 -5.29 3.15
CA ASN A 63 -11.17 -4.75 3.69
C ASN A 63 -12.09 -4.26 2.58
N TYR A 64 -11.55 -3.49 1.62
CA TYR A 64 -12.30 -3.02 0.46
C TYR A 64 -12.86 -4.19 -0.36
N VAL A 65 -12.05 -5.21 -0.64
CA VAL A 65 -12.48 -6.43 -1.33
C VAL A 65 -13.58 -7.15 -0.53
N ASN A 66 -13.45 -7.24 0.79
CA ASN A 66 -14.46 -7.88 1.64
C ASN A 66 -15.80 -7.12 1.63
N ILE A 67 -15.79 -5.78 1.73
CA ILE A 67 -17.00 -4.96 1.68
C ILE A 67 -17.68 -5.07 0.31
N THR A 68 -16.91 -4.99 -0.78
CA THR A 68 -17.44 -5.11 -2.14
C THR A 68 -18.00 -6.50 -2.41
N THR A 69 -17.33 -7.54 -1.91
CA THR A 69 -17.81 -8.94 -1.99
C THR A 69 -19.05 -9.19 -1.12
N ALA A 70 -19.14 -8.62 0.08
CA ALA A 70 -20.34 -8.72 0.91
C ALA A 70 -21.58 -8.09 0.22
N ARG A 71 -21.37 -7.05 -0.58
CA ARG A 71 -22.42 -6.40 -1.39
C ARG A 71 -22.63 -7.06 -2.76
N ALA A 72 -21.90 -8.14 -3.07
CA ALA A 72 -21.96 -8.83 -4.35
C ALA A 72 -23.37 -9.30 -4.71
N SER A 73 -24.16 -9.81 -3.75
CA SER A 73 -25.50 -10.34 -3.99
C SER A 73 -26.48 -9.27 -4.52
N ILE A 74 -26.40 -8.05 -3.99
CA ILE A 74 -27.23 -6.92 -4.42
C ILE A 74 -26.79 -6.49 -5.84
N ARG A 75 -25.49 -6.30 -6.05
CA ARG A 75 -24.92 -5.92 -7.34
C ARG A 75 -25.15 -6.99 -8.43
N ALA A 76 -25.13 -8.28 -8.07
CA ALA A 76 -25.37 -9.38 -9.00
C ALA A 76 -26.79 -9.36 -9.58
N LYS A 77 -27.80 -8.93 -8.81
CA LYS A 77 -29.16 -8.73 -9.32
C LYS A 77 -29.21 -7.59 -10.34
N GLU A 78 -28.56 -6.46 -10.04
CA GLU A 78 -28.48 -5.32 -10.97
C GLU A 78 -27.75 -5.69 -12.27
N VAL A 79 -26.62 -6.39 -12.16
CA VAL A 79 -25.85 -6.94 -13.28
C VAL A 79 -26.68 -7.92 -14.11
N GLY A 80 -27.45 -8.79 -13.45
CA GLY A 80 -28.35 -9.76 -14.10
C GLY A 80 -29.40 -9.06 -14.96
N VAL A 81 -30.09 -8.05 -14.41
CA VAL A 81 -31.09 -7.25 -15.14
C VAL A 81 -30.45 -6.51 -16.32
N ARG A 82 -29.28 -5.91 -16.14
CA ARG A 82 -28.58 -5.20 -17.24
C ARG A 82 -28.12 -6.14 -18.35
N LYS A 83 -27.62 -7.33 -18.02
CA LYS A 83 -27.25 -8.35 -19.03
C LYS A 83 -28.47 -8.85 -19.81
N THR A 84 -29.64 -9.02 -19.17
CA THR A 84 -30.87 -9.40 -19.87
C THR A 84 -31.42 -8.32 -20.79
N LEU A 85 -31.10 -7.04 -20.51
CA LEU A 85 -31.42 -5.90 -21.36
C LEU A 85 -30.37 -5.64 -22.46
N GLY A 86 -29.41 -6.56 -22.67
CA GLY A 86 -28.39 -6.46 -23.72
C GLY A 86 -27.09 -5.75 -23.30
N GLY A 87 -26.89 -5.49 -22.01
CA GLY A 87 -25.66 -4.87 -21.51
C GLY A 87 -24.42 -5.75 -21.74
N SER A 88 -23.38 -5.19 -22.37
CA SER A 88 -22.13 -5.90 -22.65
C SER A 88 -21.33 -6.16 -21.37
N LYS A 89 -20.66 -7.31 -21.27
CA LYS A 89 -19.79 -7.65 -20.13
C LYS A 89 -18.70 -6.60 -19.92
N VAL A 90 -18.14 -6.07 -21.02
CA VAL A 90 -17.07 -5.06 -21.00
C VAL A 90 -17.57 -3.74 -20.39
N ALA A 91 -18.79 -3.30 -20.72
CA ALA A 91 -19.35 -2.07 -20.17
C ALA A 91 -19.50 -2.15 -18.64
N LEU A 92 -19.90 -3.30 -18.10
CA LEU A 92 -20.02 -3.48 -16.65
C LEU A 92 -18.64 -3.54 -15.95
N VAL A 93 -17.66 -4.21 -16.55
CA VAL A 93 -16.29 -4.23 -16.01
C VAL A 93 -15.73 -2.81 -15.93
N MET A 94 -15.86 -2.04 -17.02
CA MET A 94 -15.40 -0.65 -17.05
C MET A 94 -16.11 0.23 -16.02
N GLN A 95 -17.42 0.06 -15.83
CA GLN A 95 -18.15 0.77 -14.80
C GLN A 95 -17.62 0.50 -13.40
N PHE A 96 -17.36 -0.77 -13.05
CA PHE A 96 -16.85 -1.12 -11.72
C PHE A 96 -15.41 -0.65 -11.49
N LEU A 97 -14.57 -0.69 -12.53
CA LEU A 97 -13.22 -0.13 -12.46
C LEU A 97 -13.27 1.39 -12.26
N CYS A 98 -14.10 2.10 -13.01
CA CYS A 98 -14.29 3.54 -12.82
C CYS A 98 -14.81 3.89 -11.42
N GLU A 99 -15.80 3.14 -10.91
CA GLU A 99 -16.31 3.32 -9.53
C GLU A 99 -15.18 3.16 -8.51
N SER A 100 -14.34 2.12 -8.66
CA SER A 100 -13.22 1.85 -7.76
C SER A 100 -12.18 2.97 -7.81
N VAL A 101 -11.80 3.43 -9.01
CA VAL A 101 -10.83 4.51 -9.22
C VAL A 101 -11.34 5.83 -8.63
N ILE A 102 -12.61 6.18 -8.83
CA ILE A 102 -13.22 7.39 -8.25
C ILE A 102 -13.18 7.34 -6.73
N VAL A 103 -13.58 6.21 -6.14
CA VAL A 103 -13.57 6.03 -4.68
C VAL A 103 -12.15 6.15 -4.12
N CYS A 104 -11.16 5.52 -4.74
CA CYS A 104 -9.75 5.64 -4.33
C CYS A 104 -9.23 7.06 -4.49
N SER A 105 -9.62 7.78 -5.54
CA SER A 105 -9.21 9.17 -5.78
C SER A 105 -9.77 10.11 -4.70
N LEU A 106 -11.05 9.95 -4.33
CA LEU A 106 -11.66 10.71 -3.25
C LEU A 106 -11.02 10.39 -1.89
N ALA A 107 -10.74 9.11 -1.63
CA ALA A 107 -10.04 8.69 -0.43
C ALA A 107 -8.63 9.30 -0.34
N LEU A 108 -7.91 9.42 -1.46
CA LEU A 108 -6.60 10.05 -1.51
C LEU A 108 -6.66 11.54 -1.15
N ILE A 109 -7.62 12.28 -1.71
CA ILE A 109 -7.81 13.70 -1.39
C ILE A 109 -8.06 13.88 0.12
N LEU A 110 -8.94 13.04 0.69
CA LEU A 110 -9.20 13.04 2.13
C LEU A 110 -7.95 12.66 2.95
N ALA A 111 -7.17 11.68 2.50
CA ALA A 111 -5.95 11.26 3.17
C ALA A 111 -4.88 12.37 3.19
N ILE A 112 -4.74 13.14 2.11
CA ILE A 112 -3.84 14.31 2.06
C ILE A 112 -4.28 15.38 3.05
N ALA A 113 -5.57 15.74 3.04
CA ALA A 113 -6.11 16.76 3.94
C ALA A 113 -5.97 16.36 5.42
N LEU A 114 -6.28 15.10 5.75
CA LEU A 114 -6.07 14.57 7.10
C LEU A 114 -4.58 14.48 7.45
N GLY A 115 -3.74 14.09 6.50
CA GLY A 115 -2.29 14.02 6.67
C GLY A 115 -1.69 15.37 7.04
N GLU A 116 -2.08 16.44 6.34
CA GLU A 116 -1.66 17.81 6.64
C GLU A 116 -2.10 18.25 8.04
N LEU A 117 -3.35 17.96 8.41
CA LEU A 117 -3.89 18.29 9.73
C LEU A 117 -3.14 17.55 10.86
N PHE A 118 -2.93 16.25 10.71
CA PHE A 118 -2.22 15.45 11.72
C PHE A 118 -0.73 15.77 11.78
N LEU A 119 -0.10 16.07 10.64
CA LEU A 119 1.29 16.51 10.63
C LEU A 119 1.42 17.85 11.37
N SER A 120 0.59 18.84 11.06
CA SER A 120 0.61 20.14 11.74
C SER A 120 0.48 19.99 13.26
N ALA A 121 -0.42 19.13 13.72
CA ALA A 121 -0.54 18.79 15.14
C ALA A 121 0.75 18.14 15.70
N PHE A 122 1.36 17.21 14.96
CA PHE A 122 2.62 16.57 15.34
C PHE A 122 3.80 17.54 15.40
N GLU A 123 3.89 18.49 14.46
CA GLU A 123 4.92 19.55 14.47
C GLU A 123 4.79 20.41 15.73
N SER A 124 3.56 20.75 16.14
CA SER A 124 3.33 21.56 17.34
C SER A 124 3.82 20.88 18.63
N ILE A 125 3.81 19.55 18.67
CA ILE A 125 4.19 18.76 19.85
C ILE A 125 5.70 18.49 19.87
N THR A 126 6.30 18.23 18.69
CA THR A 126 7.70 17.79 18.58
C THR A 126 8.67 18.91 18.23
N GLY A 127 8.18 20.03 17.70
CA GLY A 127 9.00 21.13 17.18
C GLY A 127 9.72 20.80 15.87
N LEU A 128 9.46 19.63 15.27
CA LEU A 128 10.07 19.20 14.00
C LEU A 128 9.25 19.76 12.84
N LYS A 129 9.91 20.46 11.90
CA LYS A 129 9.29 20.95 10.67
C LYS A 129 9.34 19.87 9.58
N LEU A 130 8.25 19.15 9.38
CA LEU A 130 8.12 18.04 8.43
C LEU A 130 7.41 18.45 7.13
N LEU A 131 6.49 19.42 7.21
CA LEU A 131 5.64 19.87 6.11
C LEU A 131 6.41 20.61 5.01
N GLU A 132 7.51 21.29 5.34
CA GLU A 132 8.28 22.11 4.39
C GLU A 132 8.87 21.29 3.22
N ASN A 133 8.98 19.95 3.33
CA ASN A 133 9.59 19.10 2.29
C ASN A 133 8.63 18.08 1.63
N LEU A 134 7.41 17.93 2.14
CA LEU A 134 6.50 16.85 1.71
C LEU A 134 5.73 17.14 0.42
N PHE A 135 5.44 18.41 0.13
CA PHE A 135 4.59 18.83 -0.99
C PHE A 135 5.23 19.88 -1.90
N THR A 136 6.56 19.96 -1.92
CA THR A 136 7.28 21.01 -2.67
C THR A 136 7.55 20.64 -4.13
N GLY A 137 7.54 19.34 -4.48
CA GLY A 137 7.88 18.86 -5.81
C GLY A 137 6.70 18.29 -6.59
N LEU A 138 6.53 18.75 -7.84
CA LEU A 138 5.55 18.17 -8.79
C LEU A 138 5.74 16.65 -8.97
N MET A 139 7.00 16.18 -8.88
CA MET A 139 7.34 14.76 -8.95
C MET A 139 6.77 13.96 -7.78
N GLN A 140 6.70 14.53 -6.57
CA GLN A 140 6.16 13.86 -5.37
C GLN A 140 4.65 13.61 -5.53
N PHE A 141 3.90 14.64 -5.96
CA PHE A 141 2.48 14.48 -6.30
C PHE A 141 2.25 13.42 -7.37
N GLY A 142 3.09 13.41 -8.41
CA GLY A 142 3.05 12.38 -9.46
C GLY A 142 3.24 10.96 -8.91
N THR A 143 4.21 10.75 -8.03
CA THR A 143 4.44 9.43 -7.42
C THR A 143 3.30 8.97 -6.53
N VAL A 144 2.74 9.86 -5.69
CA VAL A 144 1.60 9.55 -4.81
C VAL A 144 0.35 9.22 -5.64
N ALA A 145 0.08 10.01 -6.68
CA ALA A 145 -1.03 9.76 -7.59
C ALA A 145 -0.88 8.42 -8.31
N LEU A 146 0.34 8.09 -8.78
CA LEU A 146 0.62 6.83 -9.46
C LEU A 146 0.43 5.63 -8.53
N ILE A 147 0.90 5.70 -7.29
CA ILE A 147 0.73 4.65 -6.28
C ILE A 147 -0.76 4.46 -5.97
N ALA A 148 -1.51 5.55 -5.75
CA ALA A 148 -2.94 5.49 -5.47
C ALA A 148 -3.74 4.88 -6.63
N LEU A 149 -3.40 5.24 -7.87
CA LEU A 149 -4.02 4.71 -9.08
C LEU A 149 -3.72 3.21 -9.22
N ALA A 150 -2.46 2.79 -9.01
CA ALA A 150 -2.08 1.39 -9.02
C ALA A 150 -2.86 0.57 -7.98
N ILE A 151 -2.96 1.07 -6.74
CA ILE A 151 -3.71 0.40 -5.67
C ILE A 151 -5.20 0.32 -6.03
N GLY A 152 -5.80 1.40 -6.53
CA GLY A 152 -7.20 1.42 -6.92
C GLY A 152 -7.53 0.45 -8.05
N LEU A 153 -6.64 0.30 -9.04
CA LEU A 153 -6.78 -0.68 -10.10
C LEU A 153 -6.65 -2.11 -9.56
N ILE A 154 -5.64 -2.40 -8.73
CA ILE A 154 -5.42 -3.74 -8.16
C ILE A 154 -6.60 -4.14 -7.26
N ALA A 155 -7.05 -3.25 -6.38
CA ALA A 155 -8.16 -3.49 -5.47
C ALA A 155 -9.50 -3.62 -6.20
N GLY A 156 -9.69 -2.86 -7.29
CA GLY A 156 -10.90 -2.89 -8.13
C GLY A 156 -10.96 -4.08 -9.10
N LEU A 157 -9.81 -4.66 -9.48
CA LEU A 157 -9.72 -5.77 -10.42
C LEU A 157 -10.47 -7.00 -9.91
N TYR A 158 -10.25 -7.36 -8.64
CA TYR A 158 -10.82 -8.57 -8.05
C TYR A 158 -12.36 -8.54 -8.02
N PRO A 159 -13.03 -7.50 -7.50
CA PRO A 159 -14.49 -7.37 -7.60
C PRO A 159 -14.99 -7.28 -9.05
N ALA A 160 -14.30 -6.56 -9.93
CA ALA A 160 -14.75 -6.37 -11.31
C ALA A 160 -14.81 -7.70 -12.08
N PHE A 161 -13.77 -8.53 -11.99
CA PHE A 161 -13.76 -9.86 -12.63
C PHE A 161 -14.69 -10.86 -11.93
N TYR A 162 -14.69 -10.88 -10.60
CA TYR A 162 -15.51 -11.82 -9.83
C TYR A 162 -17.01 -11.56 -10.00
N LEU A 163 -17.46 -10.30 -9.99
CA LEU A 163 -18.88 -9.94 -10.13
C LEU A 163 -19.41 -10.05 -11.55
N THR A 164 -18.58 -9.79 -12.56
CA THR A 164 -19.00 -9.85 -13.96
C THR A 164 -19.03 -11.27 -14.52
N ALA A 165 -18.33 -12.21 -13.88
CA ALA A 165 -18.36 -13.63 -14.20
C ALA A 165 -19.67 -14.35 -13.82
N PHE A 166 -20.56 -13.73 -13.02
CA PHE A 166 -21.82 -14.36 -12.64
C PHE A 166 -22.73 -14.62 -13.85
N GLU A 167 -23.14 -15.88 -13.99
CA GLU A 167 -24.15 -16.32 -14.93
C GLU A 167 -25.56 -15.93 -14.43
N PRO A 168 -26.35 -15.17 -15.22
CA PRO A 168 -27.66 -14.66 -14.82
C PRO A 168 -28.64 -15.74 -14.31
N VAL A 169 -28.52 -16.96 -14.86
CA VAL A 169 -29.40 -18.10 -14.57
C VAL A 169 -29.27 -18.60 -13.13
N ARG A 170 -28.09 -18.48 -12.51
CA ARG A 170 -27.86 -18.89 -11.11
C ARG A 170 -28.33 -17.85 -10.09
N VAL A 171 -28.29 -16.57 -10.46
CA VAL A 171 -28.67 -15.45 -9.57
C VAL A 171 -30.19 -15.29 -9.49
N LEU A 172 -30.92 -15.53 -10.60
CA LEU A 172 -32.39 -15.43 -10.66
C LEU A 172 -33.13 -16.63 -10.03
N LYS A 173 -32.48 -17.80 -9.88
CA LYS A 173 -33.06 -18.97 -9.20
C LYS A 173 -33.00 -18.92 -7.66
N GLY A 174 -32.49 -17.83 -7.07
CA GLY A 174 -32.44 -17.68 -5.59
C GLY A 174 -31.52 -18.66 -4.87
N GLN A 175 -30.70 -19.45 -5.59
CA GLN A 175 -29.81 -20.47 -5.01
C GLN A 175 -28.49 -19.90 -4.45
N ILE A 176 -28.53 -18.73 -3.81
CA ILE A 176 -27.37 -18.24 -3.05
C ILE A 176 -27.23 -19.00 -1.71
N HIS A 177 -28.24 -19.80 -1.32
CA HIS A 177 -28.21 -20.68 -0.15
C HIS A 177 -28.52 -22.13 -0.52
N SER A 178 -27.66 -22.81 -1.28
CA SER A 178 -27.61 -24.27 -1.22
C SER A 178 -26.34 -24.82 -1.87
N ARG A 179 -25.24 -24.88 -1.11
CA ARG A 179 -24.34 -26.02 -1.23
C ARG A 179 -24.90 -27.14 -0.35
N SER A 180 -26.04 -27.68 -0.76
CA SER A 180 -26.58 -28.93 -0.24
C SER A 180 -25.57 -30.04 -0.45
N GLY A 181 -25.18 -30.68 0.66
CA GLY A 181 -25.08 -32.13 0.71
C GLY A 181 -23.91 -32.79 -0.01
N SER A 182 -22.68 -32.57 0.46
CA SER A 182 -21.72 -33.68 0.51
C SER A 182 -21.99 -34.50 1.76
N LYS A 183 -23.18 -35.13 1.80
CA LYS A 183 -23.46 -36.26 2.69
C LYS A 183 -22.35 -37.30 2.47
N ASN A 184 -21.84 -37.84 3.57
CA ASN A 184 -21.28 -39.20 3.66
C ASN A 184 -19.79 -39.47 3.41
N ARG A 185 -18.85 -38.54 3.63
CA ARG A 185 -17.40 -38.91 3.69
C ARG A 185 -16.87 -39.34 5.06
N PHE A 186 -17.65 -39.15 6.13
CA PHE A 186 -17.27 -39.60 7.48
C PHE A 186 -17.69 -41.05 7.81
N ARG A 187 -18.53 -41.69 6.97
CA ARG A 187 -19.01 -43.06 7.22
C ARG A 187 -18.08 -44.16 6.70
N ASN A 188 -17.08 -43.82 5.89
CA ASN A 188 -16.05 -44.75 5.39
C ASN A 188 -14.72 -44.67 6.19
N ALA A 189 -14.72 -43.95 7.31
CA ALA A 189 -13.59 -43.96 8.24
C ALA A 189 -13.79 -44.98 9.39
N LEU A 190 -14.96 -45.62 9.46
CA LEU A 190 -15.37 -46.52 10.54
C LEU A 190 -15.94 -47.87 10.04
N VAL A 191 -15.69 -48.22 8.77
CA VAL A 191 -15.95 -49.56 8.22
C VAL A 191 -14.69 -50.06 7.54
#